data_AF-T1CC50-F1
#
_entry.id   AF-T1CC50-F1
#
_cell.length_a   1.000
_cell.length_b   1.000
_cell.length_c   1.000
_cell.angle_alpha   90.00
_cell.angle_beta   90.00
_cell.angle_gamma   90.00
#
_symmetry.space_group_name_H-M   'P 1'
#
loop_
_entity.id
_entity.type
_entity.pdbx_description
1 polymer ?
#
loop_
_entity_poly.entity_id
_entity_poly.type
_entity_poly.pdbx_seq_one_letter_code
_entity_poly.pdbx_strand_id
1 'polypeptide(L)' 'VVDHVSGKEINMELSLERNMKCGIGLCDSCSVDGFQICKDGPTFDLRDVRNMQEFGKTKLTESGKRVWF' A
#
# COMPACT_ATOMS: atom_id res chain seq x y z
N VAL A 1 9.80 -3.02 -7.85
CA VAL A 1 9.03 -4.20 -8.35
C VAL A 1 8.17 -3.82 -9.54
N VAL A 2 7.20 -2.92 -9.38
CA VAL A 2 6.26 -2.52 -10.46
C VAL A 2 6.99 -1.98 -11.70
N ASP A 3 8.10 -1.26 -11.51
CA ASP A 3 8.89 -0.71 -12.62
C ASP A 3 9.49 -1.77 -13.55
N HIS A 4 9.84 -2.96 -13.02
CA HIS A 4 10.42 -4.06 -13.83
C HIS A 4 9.42 -4.72 -14.78
N VAL A 5 8.13 -4.53 -14.52
CA VAL A 5 7.03 -5.04 -15.35
C VAL A 5 6.30 -3.92 -16.08
N SER A 6 6.86 -2.70 -16.09
CA SER A 6 6.32 -1.58 -16.85
C SER A 6 6.32 -1.91 -18.36
N GLY A 7 5.22 -1.60 -19.03
CA GLY A 7 5.02 -1.90 -20.46
C GLY A 7 4.77 -3.38 -20.80
N LYS A 8 4.63 -4.27 -19.81
CA LYS A 8 4.27 -5.68 -20.01
C LYS A 8 2.83 -5.94 -19.58
N GLU A 9 2.12 -6.78 -20.34
CA GLU A 9 0.79 -7.28 -19.99
C GLU A 9 0.92 -8.53 -19.12
N ILE A 10 1.14 -8.31 -17.82
CA ILE A 10 1.26 -9.39 -16.82
C ILE A 10 0.14 -9.21 -15.81
N ASN A 11 -0.65 -10.26 -15.61
CA ASN A 11 -1.58 -10.35 -14.49
C ASN A 11 -0.76 -10.61 -13.22
N MET A 12 -0.66 -9.59 -12.37
CA MET A 12 0.12 -9.60 -11.15
C MET A 12 -0.73 -9.08 -10.01
N GLU A 13 -0.70 -9.81 -8.90
CA GLU A 13 -1.24 -9.40 -7.61
C GLU A 13 -0.07 -9.15 -6.65
N LEU A 14 -0.21 -8.13 -5.81
CA LEU A 14 0.79 -7.74 -4.84
C LEU A 14 0.15 -7.78 -3.45
N SER A 15 0.76 -8.54 -2.54
CA SER A 15 0.44 -8.45 -1.12
C SER A 15 1.22 -7.27 -0.53
N LEU A 16 0.51 -6.21 -0.19
CA LEU A 16 1.09 -4.98 0.33
C LEU A 16 1.28 -5.08 1.84
N GLU A 17 2.46 -4.65 2.30
CA GLU A 17 2.80 -4.58 3.71
C GLU A 17 2.95 -3.12 4.16
N ARG A 18 2.38 -2.80 5.32
CA ARG A 18 2.48 -1.52 6.04
C ARG A 18 2.49 -1.80 7.53
N ASN A 19 2.89 -0.83 8.36
CA ASN A 19 2.84 -0.97 9.81
C ASN A 19 1.38 -1.16 10.27
N MET A 20 1.03 -2.41 10.62
CA MET A 20 -0.27 -2.75 11.19
C MET A 20 -0.20 -2.66 12.71
N LYS A 21 -1.05 -1.80 13.29
CA LYS A 21 -1.18 -1.68 14.75
C LYS A 21 -2.40 -2.44 15.27
N CYS A 22 -3.60 -2.14 14.75
CA CYS A 22 -4.83 -2.80 15.21
C CYS A 22 -5.24 -4.01 14.37
N GLY A 23 -4.94 -4.04 13.07
CA GLY A 23 -5.35 -5.12 12.17
C GLY A 23 -6.86 -5.23 11.88
N ILE A 24 -7.68 -4.30 12.37
CA ILE A 24 -9.16 -4.37 12.29
C ILE A 24 -9.83 -3.09 11.74
N GLY A 25 -9.05 -2.21 11.08
CA GLY A 25 -9.56 -0.98 10.47
C GLY A 25 -9.84 0.19 11.42
N LEU A 26 -9.38 0.13 12.68
CA LEU A 26 -9.64 1.17 13.69
C LEU A 26 -8.60 2.31 13.70
N CYS A 27 -7.30 1.98 13.57
CA CYS A 27 -6.21 2.91 13.88
C CYS A 27 -5.60 3.64 12.69
N ASP A 28 -5.94 3.23 11.46
CA ASP A 28 -5.40 3.77 10.20
C ASP A 28 -3.86 3.72 10.02
N SER A 29 -3.12 3.09 10.94
CA SER A 29 -1.65 2.98 10.85
C SER A 29 -1.14 2.27 9.58
N CYS A 30 -1.97 1.40 8.99
CA CYS A 30 -1.65 0.71 7.74
C CYS A 30 -2.18 1.45 6.49
N SER A 31 -2.53 2.74 6.60
CA SER A 31 -3.15 3.48 5.51
C SER A 31 -2.17 3.80 4.37
N VAL A 32 -2.68 3.74 3.14
CA VAL A 32 -2.00 4.15 1.90
C VAL A 32 -3.04 4.60 0.88
N ASP A 33 -2.94 5.84 0.40
CA ASP A 33 -3.86 6.40 -0.61
C ASP A 33 -5.35 6.22 -0.27
N GLY A 34 -5.71 6.29 1.02
CA GLY A 34 -7.08 6.13 1.51
C GLY A 34 -7.53 4.69 1.75
N PHE A 35 -6.72 3.68 1.38
CA PHE A 35 -6.98 2.28 1.69
C PHE A 35 -6.40 1.89 3.05
N GLN A 36 -7.16 1.12 3.82
CA GLN A 36 -6.70 0.44 5.01
C GLN A 36 -6.25 -0.97 4.64
N ILE A 37 -4.94 -1.21 4.51
CA ILE A 37 -4.41 -2.53 4.10
C ILE A 37 -4.97 -3.71 4.91
N CYS A 38 -5.20 -3.54 6.22
CA CYS A 38 -5.78 -4.60 7.06
C CYS A 38 -7.27 -4.90 6.82
N LYS A 39 -7.99 -4.05 6.08
CA LYS A 39 -9.43 -4.16 5.84
C LYS A 39 -9.77 -4.27 4.35
N ASP A 40 -9.17 -3.42 3.53
CA ASP A 40 -9.39 -3.35 2.09
C ASP A 40 -8.41 -4.24 1.30
N GLY A 41 -7.26 -4.52 1.91
CA GLY A 41 -6.21 -5.37 1.34
C GLY A 41 -6.15 -6.78 1.96
N PRO A 42 -4.96 -7.41 2.06
CA PRO A 42 -3.63 -6.90 1.68
C PRO A 42 -3.30 -7.08 0.20
N THR A 43 -4.12 -7.81 -0.56
CA THR A 43 -3.86 -8.16 -1.96
C THR A 43 -4.48 -7.13 -2.90
N PHE A 44 -3.65 -6.51 -3.73
CA PHE A 44 -4.06 -5.53 -4.73
C PHE A 44 -3.55 -5.93 -6.11
N ASP A 45 -4.26 -5.56 -7.16
CA ASP A 45 -3.80 -5.82 -8.52
C ASP A 45 -2.78 -4.76 -8.99
N LEU A 46 -2.10 -5.05 -10.09
CA LEU A 46 -1.11 -4.15 -10.68
C LEU A 46 -1.68 -2.78 -11.08
N ARG A 47 -2.97 -2.69 -11.42
CA ARG A 47 -3.63 -1.43 -11.80
C ARG A 47 -3.87 -0.57 -10.58
N ASP A 48 -4.34 -1.15 -9.48
CA ASP A 48 -4.52 -0.47 -8.20
C ASP A 48 -3.20 0.13 -7.72
N VAL A 49 -2.14 -0.68 -7.67
CA VAL A 49 -0.81 -0.25 -7.18
C VAL A 49 -0.18 0.81 -8.10
N ARG A 50 -0.45 0.78 -9.41
CA ARG A 50 0.02 1.83 -10.35
C ARG A 50 -0.67 3.18 -10.14
N ASN A 51 -1.90 3.18 -9.62
CA ASN A 51 -2.66 4.39 -9.34
C ASN A 51 -2.34 4.98 -7.96
N MET A 52 -1.75 4.19 -7.05
CA MET A 52 -1.29 4.63 -5.74
C MET A 52 -0.12 5.63 -5.86
N GLN A 53 -0.28 6.81 -5.26
CA GLN A 53 0.75 7.84 -5.22
C GLN A 53 1.76 7.61 -4.10
N GLU A 54 1.33 6.96 -3.02
CA GLU A 54 2.11 6.72 -1.81
C GLU A 54 2.94 5.43 -1.85
N PHE A 55 2.55 4.44 -2.68
CA PHE A 55 3.26 3.16 -2.77
C PHE A 55 4.74 3.35 -3.14
N GLY A 56 5.63 2.80 -2.32
CA GLY A 56 7.08 2.90 -2.49
C GLY A 56 7.70 4.29 -2.26
N LYS A 57 6.91 5.31 -1.88
CA LYS A 57 7.37 6.70 -1.70
C LYS A 57 7.20 7.24 -0.29
N THR A 58 6.17 6.80 0.41
CA THR A 58 5.88 7.26 1.78
C THR A 58 5.66 6.11 2.74
N LYS A 59 5.81 6.39 4.03
CA LYS A 59 5.31 5.56 5.13
C LYS A 59 4.66 6.42 6.21
N LEU A 60 3.83 5.79 7.03
CA LEU A 60 3.38 6.36 8.29
C LEU A 60 4.35 5.95 9.40
N THR A 61 4.75 6.91 10.24
CA THR A 61 5.48 6.62 11.48
C THR A 61 4.53 5.97 12.51
N GLU A 62 5.08 5.46 13.61
CA GLU A 62 4.29 4.92 14.74
C GLU A 62 3.23 5.89 15.29
N SER A 63 3.48 7.21 15.20
CA SER A 63 2.52 8.26 15.61
C SER A 63 1.55 8.70 14.50
N GLY A 64 1.56 8.05 13.33
CA GLY A 64 0.68 8.35 12.20
C GLY A 64 1.15 9.49 11.29
N LYS A 65 2.33 10.10 11.53
CA LYS A 65 2.88 11.12 10.62
C LYS A 65 3.35 10.48 9.31
N ARG A 66 2.95 11.06 8.18
CA ARG A 66 3.46 10.67 6.86
C ARG A 66 4.86 11.23 6.62
N VAL A 67 5.79 10.37 6.23
CA VAL A 67 7.17 10.71 5.88
C VAL A 67 7.55 10.08 4.55
N TRP A 68 8.40 10.76 3.80
CA TRP A 68 8.94 10.29 2.53
C TRP A 68 10.16 9.40 2.79
N PHE A 69 10.39 8.43 1.90
CA PHE A 69 11.64 7.66 1.88
C PHE A 69 12.79 8.46 1.28
#